data_AF-A0A5B7H7J4-F1
#
_entry.id   AF-A0A5B7H7J4-F1
#
_cell.length_a   1.000
_cell.length_b   1.000
_cell.length_c   1.000
_cell.angle_alpha   90.00
_cell.angle_beta   90.00
_cell.angle_gamma   90.00
#
_symmetry.space_group_name_H-M   'P 1'
#
loop_
_entity.id
_entity.type
_entity.pdbx_description
1 polymer ?
#
loop_
_entity_poly.entity_id
_entity_poly.type
_entity_poly.pdbx_seq_one_letter_code
_entity_poly.pdbx_strand_id
1 'polypeptide(L)'
;MTVAWRSAGDMATEVGGMGGMSGGGEHPGELIKTGAPNILCTALPTHWRSNKSLPMSFKVVALDDVKDGTIVTIRAGNDENFCGELRNNSAVMKNQVAKFNDLRFVGRSGRGRC
;
A
#
# COMPACT_ATOMS: atom_id res chain seq x y z
N MET A 1 -3.51 -2.05 -20.56
CA MET A 1 -4.03 -0.96 -19.71
C MET A 1 -3.43 -1.13 -18.34
N THR A 2 -2.71 -0.12 -17.90
CA THR A 2 -1.75 -0.28 -16.82
C THR A 2 -1.86 0.95 -15.93
N VAL A 3 -1.91 0.72 -14.61
CA VAL A 3 -2.33 1.67 -13.58
C VAL A 3 -1.12 2.06 -12.76
N ALA A 4 -0.85 3.36 -12.62
CA ALA A 4 0.23 3.85 -11.79
C ALA A 4 -0.31 4.28 -10.42
N TRP A 5 0.34 3.86 -9.34
CA TRP A 5 -0.02 4.20 -7.97
C TRP A 5 0.94 5.26 -7.44
N ARG A 6 0.42 6.23 -6.67
CA ARG A 6 1.24 7.06 -5.77
C ARG A 6 2.00 6.11 -4.86
N SER A 7 3.27 6.42 -4.59
CA SER A 7 4.15 5.65 -3.70
C SER A 7 3.41 5.28 -2.41
N ALA A 8 3.70 4.10 -1.84
CA ALA A 8 3.02 3.64 -0.62
C ALA A 8 3.21 4.59 0.60
N GLY A 9 4.06 5.61 0.47
CA GLY A 9 4.14 6.74 1.37
C GLY A 9 2.82 7.52 1.54
N ASP A 10 2.00 7.63 0.49
CA ASP A 10 0.71 8.37 0.53
C ASP A 10 -0.50 7.51 0.98
N MET A 11 -0.36 6.18 1.05
CA MET A 11 -1.48 5.27 1.39
C MET A 11 -1.83 5.25 2.88
N ALA A 12 -0.89 5.68 3.71
CA ALA A 12 -1.09 5.85 5.13
C ALA A 12 -1.01 7.32 5.42
N THR A 13 -2.16 8.02 5.44
CA THR A 13 -2.49 9.04 6.45
C THR A 13 -3.82 9.76 6.13
N GLU A 14 -4.84 9.53 6.96
CA GLU A 14 -5.69 10.61 7.49
C GLU A 14 -5.09 11.16 8.81
N VAL A 15 -3.76 11.11 8.99
CA VAL A 15 -3.09 11.76 10.13
C VAL A 15 -1.96 12.64 9.59
N GLY A 16 -2.18 13.96 9.61
CA GLY A 16 -1.45 14.91 8.78
C GLY A 16 0.08 14.98 8.96
N GLY A 17 0.73 15.29 7.84
CA GLY A 17 1.76 16.33 7.77
C GLY A 17 3.25 15.93 7.82
N MET A 18 3.97 16.35 6.77
CA MET A 18 5.41 16.71 6.70
C MET A 18 6.41 15.65 6.17
N GLY A 19 6.64 15.71 4.84
CA GLY A 19 7.96 15.93 4.19
C GLY A 19 9.05 14.84 4.18
N GLY A 20 9.58 14.52 2.98
CA GLY A 20 10.97 14.04 2.82
C GLY A 20 11.22 13.03 1.70
N MET A 21 12.10 13.38 0.76
CA MET A 21 12.37 12.73 -0.54
C MET A 21 13.28 11.47 -0.56
N SER A 22 13.06 10.67 -1.62
CA SER A 22 14.01 10.00 -2.54
C SER A 22 14.74 8.70 -2.15
N GLY A 23 14.80 7.78 -3.13
CA GLY A 23 15.81 6.72 -3.21
C GLY A 23 15.31 5.44 -3.88
N GLY A 24 15.42 5.35 -5.20
CA GLY A 24 15.06 4.15 -5.97
C GLY A 24 16.04 2.99 -5.79
N GLY A 25 15.48 1.79 -5.67
CA GLY A 25 16.16 0.50 -5.71
C GLY A 25 15.10 -0.59 -5.78
N GLU A 26 15.07 -1.35 -6.86
CA GLU A 26 14.07 -2.40 -7.09
C GLU A 26 14.55 -3.70 -6.41
N HIS A 27 14.32 -3.84 -5.11
CA HIS A 27 14.57 -5.09 -4.39
C HIS A 27 13.22 -5.81 -4.13
N PRO A 28 12.95 -6.97 -4.76
CA PRO A 28 11.72 -7.71 -4.52
C PRO A 28 11.67 -8.20 -3.07
N GLY A 29 10.85 -7.54 -2.25
CA GLY A 29 10.65 -7.85 -0.82
C GLY A 29 10.99 -6.70 0.11
N GLU A 30 11.42 -5.56 -0.43
CA GLU A 30 11.76 -4.38 0.37
C GLU A 30 10.52 -3.79 1.05
N LEU A 31 10.65 -3.63 2.37
CA LEU A 31 9.69 -2.88 3.17
C LEU A 31 10.08 -1.41 3.09
N ILE A 32 9.17 -0.59 2.62
CA ILE A 32 9.33 0.86 2.56
C ILE A 32 8.62 1.53 3.73
N LYS A 33 9.18 2.65 4.19
CA LYS A 33 8.53 3.49 5.19
C LYS A 33 7.27 4.10 4.61
N THR A 34 6.21 4.13 5.41
CA THR A 34 4.98 4.86 5.07
C THR A 34 5.03 6.28 5.64
N GLY A 35 3.98 7.07 5.41
CA GLY A 35 3.78 8.35 6.10
C GLY A 35 3.62 8.22 7.63
N ALA A 36 3.30 7.02 8.13
CA ALA A 36 3.27 6.74 9.56
C ALA A 36 4.66 6.26 10.06
N PRO A 37 5.19 6.85 11.15
CA PRO A 37 6.57 6.61 11.61
C PRO A 37 6.81 5.18 12.08
N ASN A 38 5.75 4.48 12.49
CA ASN A 38 5.76 3.15 13.06
C ASN A 38 5.20 2.09 12.11
N ILE A 39 4.93 2.42 10.84
CA ILE A 39 4.38 1.47 9.86
C ILE A 39 5.29 1.39 8.64
N LEU A 40 5.65 0.16 8.28
CA LEU A 40 6.31 -0.19 7.02
C LEU A 40 5.36 -1.01 6.14
N CYS A 41 5.56 -0.99 4.83
CA CYS A 41 4.80 -1.86 3.93
C CYS A 41 5.62 -2.35 2.74
N THR A 42 5.18 -3.41 2.08
CA THR A 42 5.84 -3.90 0.85
C THR A 42 5.79 -2.83 -0.23
N ALA A 43 6.92 -2.55 -0.89
CA ALA A 43 6.95 -1.67 -2.05
C ALA A 43 5.97 -2.14 -3.13
N LEU A 44 5.08 -1.24 -3.57
CA LEU A 44 4.14 -1.52 -4.65
C LEU A 44 4.76 -1.18 -6.01
N PRO A 45 4.43 -1.94 -7.07
CA PRO A 45 4.86 -1.60 -8.41
C PRO A 45 4.39 -0.20 -8.79
N THR A 46 5.28 0.60 -9.39
CA THR A 46 4.95 1.92 -9.92
C THR A 46 3.83 1.85 -10.95
N HIS A 47 3.73 0.72 -11.65
CA HIS A 47 2.75 0.48 -12.70
C HIS A 47 2.29 -0.98 -12.67
N TRP A 48 0.99 -1.21 -12.49
CA TRP A 48 0.43 -2.55 -12.43
C TRP A 48 -0.85 -2.70 -13.24
N ARG A 49 -1.10 -3.92 -13.74
CA ARG A 49 -2.34 -4.22 -14.47
C ARG A 49 -3.51 -4.32 -13.48
N SER A 50 -4.63 -3.68 -13.81
CA SER A 50 -5.83 -3.77 -12.97
C SER A 50 -6.32 -5.22 -12.83
N ASN A 51 -6.82 -5.55 -11.65
CA ASN A 51 -7.31 -6.88 -11.22
C ASN A 51 -6.30 -8.03 -11.42
N LYS A 52 -5.02 -7.72 -11.66
CA LYS A 52 -3.93 -8.70 -11.69
C LYS A 52 -3.33 -8.83 -10.29
N SER A 53 -3.09 -10.07 -9.86
CA SER A 53 -2.31 -10.35 -8.64
C SER A 53 -1.00 -9.59 -8.63
N LEU A 54 -0.62 -9.01 -7.50
CA LEU A 54 0.67 -8.35 -7.33
C LEU A 54 1.82 -9.35 -7.53
N PRO A 55 3.02 -8.89 -7.96
CA PRO A 55 4.16 -9.78 -8.15
C PRO A 55 4.63 -10.40 -6.82
N MET A 56 4.28 -9.77 -5.70
CA MET A 56 4.56 -10.25 -4.35
C MET A 56 3.38 -9.96 -3.44
N SER A 57 3.25 -10.73 -2.35
CA SER A 57 2.25 -10.46 -1.32
C SER A 57 2.52 -9.11 -0.66
N PHE A 58 1.51 -8.26 -0.63
CA PHE A 58 1.55 -7.02 0.13
C PHE A 58 1.52 -7.33 1.63
N LYS A 59 2.40 -6.68 2.39
CA LYS A 59 2.49 -6.81 3.84
C LYS A 59 2.51 -5.41 4.45
N VAL A 60 1.92 -5.29 5.63
CA VAL A 60 2.07 -4.13 6.51
C VAL A 60 2.75 -4.61 7.78
N VAL A 61 3.79 -3.91 8.20
CA VAL A 61 4.58 -4.23 9.38
C VAL A 61 4.48 -3.06 10.36
N ALA A 62 4.09 -3.34 11.60
CA ALA A 62 4.11 -2.38 12.68
C ALA A 62 5.45 -2.47 13.45
N LEU A 63 6.03 -1.33 13.78
CA LEU A 63 7.25 -1.25 14.60
C LEU A 63 6.92 -1.20 16.10
N ASP A 64 5.77 -0.64 16.44
CA ASP A 64 5.21 -0.67 17.80
C ASP A 64 4.40 -1.94 18.03
N ASP A 65 4.07 -2.26 19.28
CA ASP A 65 3.20 -3.37 19.65
C ASP A 65 1.75 -3.12 19.19
N VAL A 66 1.21 -4.05 18.42
CA VAL A 66 -0.15 -3.99 17.86
C VAL A 66 -0.77 -5.34 18.10
N LYS A 67 -1.86 -5.35 18.87
CA LYS A 67 -2.53 -6.57 19.29
C LYS A 67 -2.84 -7.49 18.10
N ASP A 68 -2.40 -8.75 18.21
CA ASP A 68 -2.77 -9.82 17.29
C ASP A 68 -4.30 -9.89 17.14
N GLY A 69 -4.77 -10.05 15.90
CA GLY A 69 -6.20 -9.99 15.58
C GLY A 69 -6.69 -8.62 15.12
N THR A 70 -5.88 -7.56 15.23
CA THR A 70 -6.23 -6.24 14.69
C THR A 70 -6.44 -6.32 13.18
N ILE A 71 -7.56 -5.80 12.68
CA ILE A 71 -7.86 -5.77 11.25
C ILE A 71 -7.17 -4.57 10.61
N VAL A 72 -6.32 -4.84 9.63
CA VAL A 72 -5.67 -3.83 8.80
C VAL A 72 -6.39 -3.77 7.46
N THR A 73 -6.80 -2.57 7.05
CA THR A 73 -7.46 -2.35 5.75
C THR A 73 -6.66 -1.38 4.90
N ILE A 74 -6.61 -1.63 3.59
CA ILE A 74 -5.96 -0.78 2.59
C ILE A 74 -7.04 -0.03 1.83
N ARG A 75 -6.80 1.25 1.63
CA ARG A 75 -7.59 2.12 0.77
C ARG A 75 -6.67 2.72 -0.28
N ALA A 76 -7.19 2.88 -1.47
CA ALA A 76 -6.49 3.57 -2.55
C ALA A 76 -7.38 4.71 -3.01
N GLY A 77 -6.81 5.88 -3.26
CA GLY A 77 -7.54 7.04 -3.73
C GLY A 77 -6.60 8.09 -4.30
N ASN A 78 -7.11 8.92 -5.18
CA ASN A 78 -6.45 10.13 -5.68
C ASN A 78 -7.50 11.19 -6.01
N ASP A 79 -7.08 12.37 -6.50
CA ASP A 79 -7.97 13.49 -6.81
C ASP A 79 -9.05 13.16 -7.86
N GLU A 80 -8.83 12.17 -8.73
CA GLU A 80 -9.79 11.75 -9.77
C GLU A 80 -10.67 10.58 -9.34
N ASN A 81 -10.14 9.71 -8.49
CA ASN A 81 -10.82 8.54 -7.97
C ASN A 81 -10.64 8.50 -6.46
N PHE A 82 -11.56 9.16 -5.77
CA PHE A 82 -11.53 9.30 -4.31
C PHE A 82 -11.51 7.95 -3.58
N CYS A 83 -12.07 6.91 -4.18
CA CYS A 83 -12.07 5.55 -3.63
C CYS A 83 -11.83 4.52 -4.74
N GLY A 84 -10.56 4.22 -4.98
CA GLY A 84 -10.12 3.14 -5.86
C GLY A 84 -10.63 1.79 -5.37
N GLU A 85 -11.33 1.07 -6.23
CA GLU A 85 -11.82 -0.27 -5.94
C GLU A 85 -10.65 -1.25 -5.74
N LEU A 86 -10.69 -2.00 -4.62
CA LEU A 86 -9.69 -3.00 -4.26
C LEU A 86 -10.36 -4.34 -3.98
N ARG A 87 -9.62 -5.44 -4.15
CA ARG A 87 -10.02 -6.78 -3.70
C ARG A 87 -9.01 -7.30 -2.68
N ASN A 88 -9.52 -8.04 -1.70
CA ASN A 88 -8.71 -8.59 -0.60
C ASN A 88 -7.91 -7.50 0.12
N ASN A 89 -8.56 -6.35 0.35
CA ASN A 89 -7.95 -5.17 0.96
C ASN A 89 -7.91 -5.21 2.49
N SER A 90 -8.25 -6.34 3.10
CA SER A 90 -8.25 -6.52 4.55
C SER A 90 -7.37 -7.70 4.93
N ALA A 91 -6.57 -7.54 5.98
CA ALA A 91 -5.73 -8.59 6.56
C ALA A 91 -5.70 -8.48 8.08
N VAL A 92 -5.39 -9.60 8.74
CA VAL A 92 -5.27 -9.64 10.19
C VAL A 92 -3.81 -9.41 10.56
N MET A 93 -3.57 -8.49 11.50
CA MET A 93 -2.27 -8.29 12.13
C MET A 93 -1.93 -9.50 12.98
N LYS A 94 -0.76 -10.09 12.74
CA LYS A 94 -0.21 -11.18 13.55
C LYS A 94 1.29 -11.02 13.66
N ASN A 95 1.79 -10.98 14.90
CA ASN A 95 3.21 -10.81 15.22
C ASN A 95 3.76 -9.58 14.51
N GLN A 96 3.04 -8.46 14.63
CA GLN A 96 3.37 -7.18 13.99
C GLN A 96 3.36 -7.18 12.47
N VAL A 97 2.87 -8.24 11.81
CA VAL A 97 2.76 -8.33 10.36
C VAL A 97 1.34 -8.66 9.93
N ALA A 98 0.74 -7.79 9.12
CA ALA A 98 -0.49 -8.06 8.40
C ALA A 98 -0.17 -8.44 6.96
N LYS A 99 -0.40 -9.71 6.60
CA LYS A 99 -0.13 -10.22 5.24
C LYS A 99 -1.43 -10.28 4.44
N PHE A 100 -1.47 -9.54 3.34
CA PHE A 100 -2.62 -9.53 2.44
C PHE A 100 -2.55 -10.72 1.49
N ASN A 101 -3.63 -11.49 1.46
CA ASN A 101 -3.77 -12.61 0.56
C ASN A 101 -4.29 -12.12 -0.78
N ASP A 102 -3.39 -12.01 -1.77
CA ASP A 102 -3.75 -11.63 -3.13
C ASP A 102 -4.48 -10.27 -3.20
N LEU A 103 -3.93 -9.23 -2.55
CA LEU A 103 -4.39 -7.85 -2.71
C LEU A 103 -4.38 -7.48 -4.18
N ARG A 104 -5.50 -6.94 -4.68
CA ARG A 104 -5.59 -6.45 -6.06
C ARG A 104 -6.20 -5.08 -6.12
N PHE A 105 -5.71 -4.32 -7.09
CA PHE A 105 -6.27 -3.04 -7.45
C PHE A 105 -7.17 -3.17 -8.67
N VAL A 106 -8.46 -2.91 -8.52
CA VAL A 106 -9.45 -3.02 -9.60
C VAL A 106 -9.70 -1.65 -10.23
N GLY A 107 -9.84 -0.62 -9.39
CA GLY A 107 -10.02 0.76 -9.80
C GLY A 107 -8.86 1.30 -10.64
N ARG A 108 -9.16 2.20 -11.56
CA ARG A 108 -8.16 2.89 -12.39
C ARG A 108 -7.81 4.23 -11.76
N SER A 109 -6.53 4.60 -11.80
CA SER A 109 -6.00 5.88 -11.26
C SER A 109 -6.33 7.11 -12.15
N GLY A 110 -6.86 6.90 -13.38
CA GLY A 110 -6.99 7.97 -14.37
C GLY A 110 -5.83 7.97 -15.38
N ARG A 111 -5.87 8.85 -16.39
CA ARG A 111 -4.84 8.91 -17.45
C ARG A 111 -3.69 9.80 -17.00
N GLY A 112 -2.50 9.22 -16.82
CA GLY A 112 -1.25 9.98 -16.62
C GLY A 112 -0.97 10.46 -15.19
N ARG A 113 -1.68 9.97 -14.17
CA ARG A 113 -1.39 10.29 -12.76
C ARG A 113 -0.86 9.08 -11.99
N CYS A 114 0.29 9.32 -11.37
CA CYS A 114 0.88 8.61 -10.25
C CYS A 114 1.11 9.63 -9.13
#